data_AF-H0ACW7-F1
#
_entry.id   AF-H0ACW7-F1
#
_cell.length_a   1.000
_cell.length_b   1.000
_cell.length_c   1.000
_cell.angle_alpha   90.00
_cell.angle_beta   90.00
_cell.angle_gamma   90.00
#
_symmetry.space_group_name_H-M   'P 1'
#
loop_
_entity.id
_entity.type
_entity.pdbx_description
1 polymer ?
#
loop_
_entity_poly.entity_id
_entity_poly.type
_entity_poly.pdbx_seq_one_letter_code
_entity_poly.pdbx_strand_id
1 'polypeptide(L)' 'MKNKIKRGKRNFTRIGLKVLCVTDLGEVKITDFRSEVLTLGVPDKDGNPVLVTPEIDMPKGGKLY' A
#
# COMPACT_ATOMS: atom_id res chain seq x y z
N MET A 1 -5.03 -15.65 -11.22
CA MET A 1 -4.09 -15.85 -10.10
C MET A 1 -4.72 -15.30 -8.82
N LYS A 2 -4.84 -16.10 -7.76
CA LYS A 2 -5.55 -15.71 -6.53
C LYS A 2 -4.57 -14.97 -5.61
N ASN A 3 -4.59 -13.63 -5.62
CA ASN A 3 -3.84 -12.84 -4.64
C ASN A 3 -4.47 -13.03 -3.26
N LYS A 4 -3.83 -13.85 -2.41
CA LYS A 4 -4.17 -13.96 -0.98
C LYS A 4 -3.76 -12.66 -0.30
N ILE A 5 -4.72 -11.77 -0.10
CA ILE A 5 -4.54 -10.58 0.74
C ILE A 5 -4.28 -11.09 2.17
N LYS A 6 -3.01 -11.13 2.58
CA LYS A 6 -2.63 -11.48 3.94
C LYS A 6 -3.01 -10.31 4.86
N ARG A 7 -3.68 -10.62 5.96
CA ARG A 7 -4.15 -9.63 6.94
C ARG A 7 -2.95 -9.06 7.70
N GLY A 8 -2.43 -7.92 7.23
CA GLY A 8 -1.34 -7.20 7.89
C GLY A 8 -1.72 -6.65 9.27
N LYS A 9 -0.77 -6.61 10.19
CA LYS A 9 -0.96 -5.94 11.50
C LYS A 9 -1.36 -4.48 11.27
N ARG A 10 -2.40 -4.01 11.98
CA ARG A 10 -3.19 -2.79 11.72
C ARG A 10 -2.52 -1.45 12.03
N ASN A 11 -1.19 -1.31 11.90
CA ASN A 11 -0.45 -0.16 12.44
C ASN A 11 -0.05 0.91 11.41
N PHE A 12 -0.71 0.97 10.25
CA PHE A 12 -0.31 1.84 9.13
C PHE A 12 -0.95 3.23 9.13
N THR A 13 -1.80 3.54 10.11
CA THR A 13 -2.53 4.81 10.16
C THR A 13 -1.63 5.90 10.73
N ARG A 14 -0.84 6.55 9.88
CA ARG A 14 -0.02 7.71 10.27
C ARG A 14 -0.34 8.90 9.38
N ILE A 15 -0.91 9.94 9.98
CA ILE A 15 -1.23 11.19 9.29
C ILE A 15 0.09 11.84 8.85
N GLY A 16 0.18 12.23 7.58
CA GLY A 16 1.36 12.88 7.00
C GLY A 16 2.44 11.95 6.44
N LEU A 17 2.27 10.62 6.53
CA LEU A 17 3.20 9.67 5.91
C LEU A 17 2.96 9.59 4.39
N LYS A 18 4.03 9.78 3.59
CA LYS A 18 4.01 9.52 2.14
C LYS A 18 4.28 8.03 1.89
N VAL A 19 3.47 7.42 1.05
CA VAL A 19 3.56 5.99 0.69
C VAL A 19 3.53 5.83 -0.82
N LEU A 20 4.13 4.76 -1.32
CA LEU A 20 3.98 4.38 -2.72
C LEU A 20 2.69 3.58 -2.89
N CYS A 21 1.92 3.89 -3.93
CA CYS A 21 0.69 3.19 -4.25
C CYS A 21 0.53 3.07 -5.76
N VAL A 22 -0.15 2.00 -6.17
CA VAL A 22 -0.54 1.77 -7.55
C VAL A 22 -1.99 2.23 -7.70
N THR A 23 -2.24 3.13 -8.65
CA THR A 23 -3.55 3.80 -8.82
C THR A 23 -4.31 3.35 -10.06
N ASP A 24 -3.71 2.51 -10.91
CA ASP A 24 -4.24 2.08 -12.21
C ASP A 24 -4.73 0.62 -12.23
N LEU A 25 -4.74 -0.06 -11.07
CA LEU A 25 -5.21 -1.44 -10.94
C LEU A 25 -6.74 -1.60 -11.01
N GLY A 26 -7.48 -0.50 -11.14
CA GLY A 26 -8.94 -0.48 -11.03
C GLY A 26 -9.43 -0.64 -9.58
N GLU A 27 -10.75 -0.76 -9.41
CA GLU A 27 -11.35 -0.93 -8.07
C GLU A 27 -11.06 -2.33 -7.52
N VAL A 28 -10.25 -2.40 -6.46
CA VAL A 28 -10.09 -3.62 -5.68
C VAL A 28 -11.20 -3.69 -4.65
N LYS A 29 -12.16 -4.59 -4.86
CA LYS A 29 -13.24 -4.85 -3.90
C LYS A 29 -12.78 -5.79 -2.81
N ILE A 30 -12.66 -5.29 -1.59
CA ILE A 30 -12.38 -6.08 -0.39
C ILE A 30 -13.66 -6.12 0.44
N THR A 31 -14.49 -7.14 0.22
CA THR A 31 -15.82 -7.24 0.85
C THR A 31 -16.65 -5.98 0.57
N ASP A 32 -16.98 -5.19 1.59
CA ASP A 32 -17.80 -3.98 1.48
C ASP A 32 -16.95 -2.71 1.25
N PHE A 33 -15.63 -2.83 1.29
CA PHE A 33 -14.72 -1.72 1.05
C PHE A 33 -14.26 -1.72 -0.42
N ARG A 34 -14.38 -0.57 -1.06
CA ARG A 34 -13.81 -0.33 -2.39
C ARG A 34 -12.49 0.42 -2.22
N SER A 35 -11.40 -0.23 -2.63
CA SER A 35 -10.08 0.40 -2.67
C SER A 35 -9.81 0.87 -4.10
N GLU A 36 -9.73 2.18 -4.30
CA GLU A 36 -9.35 2.79 -5.59
C GLU A 36 -7.83 2.74 -5.82
N VAL A 37 -7.06 2.46 -4.77
CA VAL A 37 -5.60 2.41 -4.80
C VAL A 37 -5.08 1.20 -4.03
N LEU A 38 -3.93 0.67 -4.45
CA LEU A 38 -3.21 -0.39 -3.74
C LEU A 38 -1.89 0.16 -3.18
N THR A 39 -1.80 0.29 -1.85
CA THR A 39 -0.56 0.70 -1.20
C THR A 39 0.48 -0.42 -1.24
N LEU A 40 1.73 -0.07 -1.57
CA LEU A 40 2.84 -1.02 -1.66
C LEU A 40 3.41 -1.33 -0.27
N GLY A 41 3.66 -2.61 -0.04
CA GLY A 41 4.33 -3.10 1.15
C GLY A 41 5.08 -4.40 0.88
N VAL A 42 6.19 -4.58 1.58
CA VAL A 42 7.04 -5.79 1.51
C VAL A 42 7.00 -6.52 2.86
N PRO A 43 7.11 -7.86 2.87
CA PRO A 43 7.21 -8.59 4.12
C PRO A 43 8.56 -8.35 4.81
N ASP A 44 8.55 -8.15 6.12
CA ASP A 44 9.76 -8.26 6.96
C ASP A 44 10.16 -9.73 7.17
N LYS A 45 11.24 -9.94 7.94
CA LYS A 45 11.75 -11.27 8.30
C LYS A 45 10.71 -12.18 8.98
N ASP A 46 9.70 -11.61 9.62
CA ASP A 46 8.65 -12.32 10.35
C ASP A 46 7.34 -12.39 9.50
N GLY A 47 7.39 -11.95 8.25
CA GLY A 47 6.26 -11.94 7.32
C GLY A 47 5.22 -10.85 7.61
N ASN A 48 5.52 -9.87 8.46
CA ASN A 48 4.64 -8.71 8.65
C ASN A 48 4.80 -7.75 7.47
N PRO A 49 3.72 -7.15 6.97
CA PRO A 49 3.83 -6.13 5.95
C PRO A 49 4.49 -4.87 6.50
N VAL A 50 5.41 -4.31 5.73
CA VAL A 50 6.07 -3.03 5.97
C VAL A 50 5.79 -2.14 4.76
N LEU A 51 5.31 -0.93 5.00
CA LEU A 51 5.00 0.01 3.92
C LEU A 51 6.27 0.48 3.22
N VAL A 52 6.20 0.60 1.90
CA VAL A 52 7.25 1.24 1.13
C VAL A 52 7.02 2.75 1.13
N THR A 53 8.00 3.49 1.63
CA THR A 53 7.97 4.95 1.74
C THR A 53 9.15 5.53 0.96
N PRO A 54 8.99 6.69 0.31
CA PRO A 54 10.12 7.38 -0.31
C PRO A 54 11.12 7.80 0.77
N GLU A 55 12.41 7.68 0.48
CA GLU A 55 13.49 8.05 1.41
C GLU A 55 13.58 9.58 1.60
N ILE A 56 13.36 10.32 0.51
CA ILE A 56 13.40 11.79 0.48
C ILE A 56 12.03 12.37 0.22
N ASP A 57 11.85 13.63 0.62
CA ASP A 57 10.57 14.31 0.43
C ASP A 57 10.29 14.53 -1.06
N MET A 58 9.14 14.02 -1.52
CA MET A 58 8.75 14.04 -2.93
C MET A 58 7.35 14.63 -3.09
N PRO A 59 7.05 15.33 -4.19
CA PRO A 59 5.70 15.82 -4.44
C PRO A 59 4.70 14.65 -4.50
N LYS A 60 3.47 14.89 -4.04
CA LYS A 60 2.39 13.90 -4.13
C LYS A 60 2.02 13.69 -5.61
N GLY A 61 1.76 12.43 -5.99
CA GLY A 61 1.36 12.08 -7.36
C GLY A 61 2.52 11.88 -8.34
N GLY A 62 3.77 11.74 -7.84
CA GLY A 62 4.88 11.27 -8.68
C GLY A 62 4.57 9.89 -9.28
N LYS A 63 4.87 9.71 -10.56
CA LYS A 63 4.67 8.42 -11.24
C LYS A 63 5.79 7.45 -10.84
N LEU A 64 5.38 6.26 -10.42
CA LEU A 64 6.26 5.10 -10.34
C LEU A 64 6.66 4.69 -11.77
N TYR A 65 7.92 4.36 -11.97
CA TYR A 65 8.49 3.87 -13.23
C TYR A 65 9.23 2.56 -13.00
#